data_AF-A0A8J7TXE0-F1
#
_entry.id   AF-A0A8J7TXE0-F1
#
_cell.length_a   1.000
_cell.length_b   1.000
_cell.length_c   1.000
_cell.angle_alpha   90.00
_cell.angle_beta   90.00
_cell.angle_gamma   90.00
#
_symmetry.space_group_name_H-M   'P 1'
#
loop_
_entity.id
_entity.type
_entity.pdbx_description
1 polymer ?
#
loop_
_entity_poly.entity_id
_entity_poly.type
_entity_poly.pdbx_seq_one_letter_code
_entity_poly.pdbx_strand_id
1 'polypeptide(L)'
;MYTLMAVIALTTTYSTANLSNPAWMSDYGAARERVAAVGKPMAVFVASGQEGWAKVVRDGVFSPEARKLLTEKFVCLYVNTDTTSGRTLAGAFAVNKGLVISDRSGASQAYSLSGDLTGTELVQTLEKYSDREVRSTETVIREAPAAVRPAVSYQVQPVYYAPQQYVPQQYAPQYVPQYRYPATYTTGST
;
A
#
# COMPACT_ATOMS: atom_id res chain seq x y z
N MET A 1 -19.42 39.64 57.73
CA MET A 1 -18.51 39.01 56.75
C MET A 1 -19.33 37.98 55.98
N TYR A 2 -19.65 38.24 54.72
CA TYR A 2 -20.44 37.33 53.88
C TYR A 2 -19.54 36.81 52.78
N THR A 3 -19.23 35.52 52.85
CA THR A 3 -18.37 34.78 51.92
C THR A 3 -19.21 34.38 50.70
N LEU A 4 -18.92 34.99 49.55
CA LEU A 4 -19.51 34.64 48.26
C LEU A 4 -18.89 33.33 47.75
N MET A 5 -19.70 32.28 47.62
CA MET A 5 -19.36 31.07 46.87
C MET A 5 -19.76 31.27 45.40
N ALA A 6 -18.76 31.50 44.53
CA ALA A 6 -18.97 31.57 43.09
C ALA A 6 -18.90 30.16 42.48
N VAL A 7 -20.05 29.65 42.04
CA VAL A 7 -20.15 28.41 41.26
C VAL A 7 -19.88 28.76 39.79
N ILE A 8 -18.70 28.38 39.29
CA ILE A 8 -18.39 28.46 37.86
C ILE A 8 -18.98 27.20 37.21
N ALA A 9 -20.18 27.33 36.65
CA ALA A 9 -20.73 26.36 35.73
C ALA A 9 -19.88 26.36 34.46
N LEU A 10 -18.94 25.43 34.36
CA LEU A 10 -18.13 25.19 33.18
C LEU A 10 -19.03 24.61 32.08
N THR A 11 -19.71 25.48 31.34
CA THR A 11 -20.41 25.11 30.11
C THR A 11 -19.35 24.81 29.06
N THR A 12 -18.89 23.57 29.02
CA THR A 12 -18.15 23.05 27.86
C THR A 12 -19.07 23.11 26.66
N THR A 13 -18.94 24.18 25.87
CA THR A 13 -19.46 24.25 24.52
C THR A 13 -18.75 23.16 23.72
N TYR A 14 -19.43 22.02 23.57
CA TYR A 14 -19.09 21.06 22.54
C TYR A 14 -19.30 21.78 21.21
N SER A 15 -18.21 22.29 20.63
CA SER A 15 -18.22 22.70 19.24
C SER A 15 -18.67 21.48 18.44
N THR A 16 -19.90 21.51 17.95
CA THR A 16 -20.34 20.66 16.86
C THR A 16 -19.44 21.02 15.70
N ALA A 17 -18.32 20.30 15.58
CA ALA A 17 -17.47 20.36 14.41
C ALA A 17 -18.42 20.14 13.24
N ASN A 18 -18.62 21.19 12.43
CA ASN A 18 -19.09 21.00 11.07
C ASN A 18 -18.21 19.88 10.53
N LEU A 19 -18.81 18.72 10.26
CA LEU A 19 -18.10 17.56 9.71
C LEU A 19 -17.73 17.93 8.28
N SER A 20 -16.74 18.81 8.14
CA SER A 20 -16.15 19.20 6.88
C SER A 20 -15.59 17.95 6.25
N ASN A 21 -15.91 17.74 4.98
CA ASN A 21 -15.34 16.64 4.23
C ASN A 21 -13.81 16.71 4.31
N PRO A 22 -13.13 15.57 4.45
CA PRO A 22 -11.69 15.55 4.46
C PRO A 22 -11.14 16.22 3.20
N ALA A 23 -10.11 17.03 3.36
CA ALA A 23 -9.45 17.69 2.24
C ALA A 23 -8.65 16.65 1.45
N TRP A 24 -9.25 16.15 0.37
CA TRP A 24 -8.63 15.17 -0.51
C TRP A 24 -7.60 15.84 -1.41
N MET A 25 -6.35 15.40 -1.28
CA MET A 25 -5.28 15.74 -2.20
C MET A 25 -5.20 14.65 -3.28
N SER A 26 -4.74 15.02 -4.48
CA SER A 26 -4.48 14.09 -5.59
C SER A 26 -3.00 14.03 -5.98
N ASP A 27 -2.19 14.95 -5.45
CA ASP A 27 -0.75 15.01 -5.67
C ASP A 27 -0.01 14.50 -4.44
N TYR A 28 0.78 13.44 -4.65
CA TYR A 28 1.56 12.80 -3.59
C TYR A 28 2.66 13.72 -3.03
N GLY A 29 3.32 14.51 -3.87
CA GLY A 29 4.38 15.42 -3.47
C GLY A 29 3.83 16.52 -2.55
N ALA A 30 2.76 17.18 -2.97
CA ALA A 30 2.08 18.19 -2.17
C ALA A 30 1.53 17.60 -0.85
N ALA A 31 1.00 16.38 -0.89
CA ALA A 31 0.51 15.70 0.33
C ALA A 31 1.64 15.43 1.32
N ARG A 32 2.81 15.00 0.83
CA ARG A 32 3.99 14.76 1.67
C ARG A 32 4.53 16.06 2.27
N GLU A 33 4.59 17.15 1.50
CA GLU A 33 4.97 18.46 2.04
C GLU A 33 3.98 18.91 3.13
N ARG A 34 2.69 18.65 2.92
CA ARG A 34 1.66 18.98 3.92
C ARG A 34 1.78 18.15 5.19
N VAL A 35 2.11 16.87 5.07
CA VAL A 35 2.41 15.98 6.21
C VAL A 35 3.56 16.55 7.03
N ALA A 36 4.67 16.91 6.38
CA ALA A 36 5.82 17.50 7.05
C ALA A 36 5.49 18.86 7.70
N ALA A 37 4.66 19.69 7.05
CA ALA A 37 4.28 21.01 7.56
C ALA A 37 3.30 20.94 8.75
N VAL A 38 2.38 19.99 8.76
CA VAL A 38 1.33 19.87 9.80
C VAL A 38 1.70 18.85 10.89
N GLY A 39 2.68 17.97 10.63
CA GLY A 39 3.10 16.91 11.55
C GLY A 39 2.03 15.82 11.77
N LYS A 40 1.16 15.61 10.77
CA LYS A 40 0.07 14.62 10.81
C LYS A 40 0.38 13.43 9.91
N PRO A 41 0.07 12.18 10.31
CA PRO A 41 0.19 11.04 9.42
C PRO A 41 -0.67 11.21 8.17
N MET A 42 -0.26 10.63 7.05
CA MET A 42 -1.05 10.63 5.81
C MET A 42 -1.73 9.29 5.59
N ALA A 43 -3.03 9.36 5.25
CA ALA A 43 -3.84 8.24 4.83
C ALA A 43 -4.04 8.30 3.32
N VAL A 44 -3.51 7.30 2.62
CA VAL A 44 -3.56 7.16 1.16
C VAL A 44 -4.59 6.11 0.80
N PHE A 45 -5.63 6.54 0.10
CA PHE A 45 -6.69 5.69 -0.41
C PHE A 45 -6.43 5.40 -1.89
N VAL A 46 -6.29 4.12 -2.23
CA VAL A 46 -6.03 3.67 -3.60
C VAL A 46 -7.27 2.96 -4.12
N ALA A 47 -7.85 3.46 -5.22
CA ALA A 47 -8.98 2.83 -5.89
C ALA A 47 -9.10 3.32 -7.33
N SER A 48 -10.09 2.82 -8.07
CA SER A 48 -10.45 3.31 -9.40
C SER A 48 -11.70 4.20 -9.37
N GLY A 49 -11.75 5.16 -10.29
CA GLY A 49 -12.84 6.12 -10.46
C GLY A 49 -12.57 7.48 -9.82
N GLN A 50 -13.49 8.43 -10.03
CA GLN A 50 -13.38 9.80 -9.49
C GLN A 50 -13.67 9.86 -7.98
N GLU A 51 -14.51 8.95 -7.48
CA GLU A 51 -14.88 8.81 -6.06
C GLU A 51 -14.55 7.40 -5.54
N GLY A 52 -13.47 6.82 -6.03
CA GLY A 52 -13.08 5.45 -5.67
C GLY A 52 -12.73 5.28 -4.19
N TRP A 53 -12.39 6.35 -3.47
CA TRP A 53 -12.14 6.31 -2.02
C TRP A 53 -13.33 5.73 -1.24
N ALA A 54 -14.56 5.97 -1.70
CA ALA A 54 -15.77 5.43 -1.07
C ALA A 54 -15.87 3.91 -1.27
N LYS A 55 -15.35 3.40 -2.39
CA LYS A 55 -15.37 1.98 -2.76
C LYS A 55 -14.34 1.15 -2.00
N VAL A 56 -13.38 1.79 -1.30
CA VAL A 56 -12.43 1.11 -0.43
C VAL A 56 -13.14 0.61 0.85
N VAL A 57 -14.18 1.33 1.28
CA VAL A 57 -15.06 0.90 2.37
C VAL A 57 -16.21 0.08 1.79
N ARG A 58 -16.45 -1.13 2.30
CA ARG A 58 -17.54 -2.00 1.79
C ARG A 58 -18.90 -1.35 1.90
N ASP A 59 -19.09 -0.53 2.93
CA ASP A 59 -20.34 0.17 3.21
C ASP A 59 -20.60 1.30 2.21
N GLY A 60 -19.63 1.64 1.36
CA GLY A 60 -19.73 2.68 0.33
C GLY A 60 -19.76 4.11 0.89
N VAL A 61 -19.78 4.28 2.21
CA VAL A 61 -19.84 5.57 2.89
C VAL A 61 -18.95 5.54 4.13
N PHE A 62 -18.21 6.62 4.36
CA PHE A 62 -17.48 6.79 5.61
C PHE A 62 -18.44 7.17 6.74
N SER A 63 -18.37 6.42 7.85
CA SER A 63 -19.03 6.79 9.11
C SER A 63 -18.63 8.22 9.54
N PRO A 64 -19.51 8.98 10.21
CA PRO A 64 -19.20 10.30 10.75
C PRO A 64 -17.91 10.34 11.60
N GLU A 65 -17.65 9.27 12.36
CA GLU A 65 -16.47 9.09 13.20
C GLU A 65 -15.20 8.99 12.35
N ALA A 66 -15.20 8.14 11.32
CA ALA A 66 -14.08 8.05 10.36
C ALA A 66 -13.80 9.38 9.67
N ARG A 67 -14.84 10.11 9.23
CA ARG A 67 -14.68 11.44 8.62
C ARG A 67 -14.03 12.43 9.58
N LYS A 68 -14.48 12.45 10.83
CA LYS A 68 -13.88 13.30 11.87
C LYS A 68 -12.41 12.99 12.06
N LEU A 69 -12.04 11.71 12.19
CA LEU A 69 -10.65 11.28 12.34
C LEU A 69 -9.80 11.69 11.13
N LEU A 70 -10.30 11.46 9.91
CA LEU A 70 -9.62 11.82 8.68
C LEU A 70 -9.37 13.33 8.57
N THR A 71 -10.35 14.17 8.94
CA THR A 71 -10.22 15.63 8.88
C THR A 71 -9.33 16.18 10.01
N GLU A 72 -9.42 15.63 11.22
CA GLU A 72 -8.72 16.15 12.39
C GLU A 72 -7.28 15.64 12.51
N LYS A 73 -7.03 14.36 12.20
CA LYS A 73 -5.78 13.67 12.54
C LYS A 73 -4.94 13.29 11.32
N PHE A 74 -5.50 13.24 10.12
CA PHE A 74 -4.79 12.76 8.93
C PHE A 74 -4.72 13.79 7.81
N VAL A 75 -3.73 13.64 6.95
CA VAL A 75 -3.73 14.23 5.60
C VAL A 75 -4.29 13.18 4.64
N CYS A 76 -5.37 13.51 3.94
CA CYS A 76 -6.08 12.57 3.07
C CYS A 76 -5.57 12.69 1.64
N LEU A 77 -5.01 11.60 1.12
CA LEU A 77 -4.58 11.49 -0.27
C LEU A 77 -5.45 10.45 -0.99
N TYR A 78 -5.98 10.82 -2.14
CA TYR A 78 -6.68 9.90 -3.02
C TYR A 78 -5.85 9.62 -4.27
N VAL A 79 -5.63 8.34 -4.55
CA VAL A 79 -4.90 7.86 -5.73
C VAL A 79 -5.86 7.12 -6.64
N ASN A 80 -6.14 7.72 -7.81
CA ASN A 80 -6.97 7.12 -8.84
C ASN A 80 -6.13 6.22 -9.77
N THR A 81 -6.35 4.92 -9.72
CA THR A 81 -5.68 3.90 -10.56
C THR A 81 -6.12 3.89 -12.04
N ASP A 82 -7.11 4.70 -12.41
CA ASP A 82 -7.44 4.92 -13.83
C ASP A 82 -6.42 5.83 -14.52
N THR A 83 -5.70 6.67 -13.76
CA THR A 83 -4.65 7.55 -14.28
C THR A 83 -3.30 6.84 -14.31
N THR A 84 -2.43 7.21 -15.26
CA THR A 84 -1.08 6.64 -15.35
C THR A 84 -0.26 6.94 -14.10
N SER A 85 -0.34 8.17 -13.57
CA SER A 85 0.34 8.55 -12.33
C SER A 85 -0.16 7.75 -11.13
N GLY A 86 -1.47 7.52 -11.04
CA GLY A 86 -2.05 6.74 -9.96
C GLY A 86 -1.69 5.27 -10.01
N ARG A 87 -1.57 4.66 -11.20
CA ARG A 87 -1.04 3.28 -11.35
C ARG A 87 0.41 3.17 -10.90
N THR A 88 1.25 4.13 -11.26
CA THR A 88 2.66 4.15 -10.83
C THR A 88 2.76 4.26 -9.30
N LEU A 89 1.95 5.13 -8.68
CA LEU A 89 1.90 5.26 -7.22
C LEU A 89 1.37 3.99 -6.55
N ALA A 90 0.26 3.43 -7.05
CA ALA A 90 -0.29 2.17 -6.57
C ALA A 90 0.75 1.02 -6.62
N GLY A 91 1.51 0.94 -7.72
CA GLY A 91 2.62 0.01 -7.87
C GLY A 91 3.75 0.23 -6.86
N ALA A 92 4.12 1.50 -6.59
CA ALA A 92 5.12 1.83 -5.58
C ALA A 92 4.69 1.45 -4.15
N PHE A 93 3.38 1.47 -3.87
CA PHE A 93 2.81 0.99 -2.61
C PHE A 93 2.55 -0.52 -2.59
N ALA A 94 2.68 -1.20 -3.73
CA ALA A 94 2.24 -2.59 -3.93
C ALA A 94 0.77 -2.83 -3.52
N VAL A 95 -0.10 -1.83 -3.73
CA VAL A 95 -1.53 -1.89 -3.41
C VAL A 95 -2.35 -1.54 -4.65
N ASN A 96 -3.19 -2.46 -5.14
CA ASN A 96 -4.06 -2.21 -6.28
C ASN A 96 -5.36 -1.47 -5.89
N LYS A 97 -5.90 -1.81 -4.73
CA LYS A 97 -7.07 -1.19 -4.10
C LYS A 97 -6.91 -1.33 -2.60
N GLY A 98 -7.07 -0.26 -1.83
CA GLY A 98 -6.97 -0.34 -0.38
C GLY A 98 -6.54 0.96 0.31
N LEU A 99 -5.93 0.80 1.48
CA LEU A 99 -5.56 1.89 2.39
C LEU A 99 -4.10 1.73 2.81
N VAL A 100 -3.31 2.78 2.65
CA VAL A 100 -1.95 2.87 3.18
C VAL A 100 -1.89 4.04 4.15
N ILE A 101 -1.38 3.82 5.35
CA ILE A 101 -1.13 4.88 6.33
C ILE A 101 0.37 5.05 6.47
N SER A 102 0.83 6.28 6.33
CA SER A 102 2.21 6.70 6.55
C SER A 102 2.38 7.33 7.93
N ASP A 103 3.63 7.41 8.37
CA ASP A 103 4.01 8.09 9.59
C ASP A 103 3.92 9.63 9.46
N ARG A 104 4.20 10.35 10.55
CA ARG A 104 4.19 11.82 10.58
C ARG A 104 5.30 12.46 9.75
N SER A 105 6.34 11.70 9.39
CA SER A 105 7.39 12.17 8.49
C SER A 105 7.01 12.01 7.02
N GLY A 106 6.01 11.19 6.71
CA GLY A 106 5.64 10.81 5.34
C GLY A 106 6.72 9.99 4.63
N ALA A 107 7.71 9.46 5.36
CA ALA A 107 8.81 8.69 4.81
C ALA A 107 8.62 7.18 5.03
N SER A 108 7.88 6.78 6.06
CA SER A 108 7.68 5.38 6.42
C SER A 108 6.21 4.97 6.36
N GLN A 109 5.94 3.76 5.88
CA GLN A 109 4.59 3.18 5.93
C GLN A 109 4.35 2.58 7.30
N ALA A 110 3.29 3.02 7.99
CA ALA A 110 2.85 2.44 9.25
C ALA A 110 1.99 1.20 9.03
N TYR A 111 1.13 1.27 8.01
CA TYR A 111 0.12 0.28 7.72
C TYR A 111 -0.14 0.23 6.21
N SER A 112 -0.27 -0.97 5.65
CA SER A 112 -0.67 -1.16 4.26
C SER A 112 -1.69 -2.27 4.18
N LEU A 113 -2.88 -1.95 3.69
CA LEU A 113 -3.96 -2.88 3.43
C LEU A 113 -4.23 -2.95 1.92
N SER A 114 -4.16 -4.16 1.38
CA SER A 114 -4.72 -4.48 0.07
C SER A 114 -6.08 -5.14 0.23
N GLY A 115 -7.11 -4.56 -0.39
CA GLY A 115 -8.49 -5.02 -0.36
C GLY A 115 -9.48 -4.03 0.28
N ASP A 116 -10.68 -4.53 0.56
CA ASP A 116 -11.77 -3.74 1.13
C ASP A 116 -11.82 -3.88 2.66
N LEU A 117 -12.20 -2.79 3.31
CA LEU A 117 -12.37 -2.71 4.76
C LEU A 117 -13.80 -2.31 5.14
N THR A 118 -14.27 -2.73 6.30
CA THR A 118 -15.55 -2.25 6.86
C THR A 118 -15.36 -0.86 7.48
N GLY A 119 -16.43 -0.09 7.63
CA GLY A 119 -16.36 1.20 8.31
C GLY A 119 -15.80 1.11 9.73
N THR A 120 -16.15 0.05 10.48
CA THR A 120 -15.62 -0.21 11.82
C THR A 120 -14.11 -0.48 11.80
N GLU A 121 -13.64 -1.30 10.86
CA GLU A 121 -12.20 -1.57 10.70
C GLU A 121 -11.43 -0.30 10.33
N LEU A 122 -12.02 0.57 9.51
CA LEU A 122 -11.42 1.87 9.19
C LEU A 122 -11.18 2.69 10.46
N VAL A 123 -12.22 2.89 11.26
CA VAL A 123 -12.17 3.71 12.47
C VAL A 123 -11.11 3.18 13.41
N GLN A 124 -11.14 1.88 13.71
CA GLN A 124 -10.15 1.25 14.58
C GLN A 124 -8.72 1.40 14.05
N THR A 125 -8.52 1.27 12.75
CA THR A 125 -7.20 1.43 12.12
C THR A 125 -6.74 2.89 12.21
N LEU A 126 -7.60 3.86 11.90
CA LEU A 126 -7.29 5.28 11.99
C LEU A 126 -6.99 5.69 13.43
N GLU A 127 -7.76 5.24 14.41
CA GLU A 127 -7.48 5.49 15.82
C GLU A 127 -6.12 4.92 16.23
N LYS A 128 -5.86 3.64 15.91
CA LYS A 128 -4.60 2.95 16.21
C LYS A 128 -3.38 3.68 15.67
N TYR A 129 -3.48 4.30 14.50
CA TYR A 129 -2.36 4.94 13.81
C TYR A 129 -2.33 6.47 13.90
N SER A 130 -3.32 7.10 14.54
CA SER A 130 -3.40 8.56 14.70
C SER A 130 -2.26 9.14 15.55
N ASP A 131 -1.90 8.45 16.63
CA ASP A 131 -0.93 8.91 17.64
C ASP A 131 0.28 7.98 17.81
N ARG A 132 0.39 6.95 16.96
CA ARG A 132 1.47 5.97 17.05
C ARG A 132 2.73 6.43 16.33
N GLU A 133 3.85 6.35 17.03
CA GLU A 133 5.18 6.47 16.43
C GLU A 133 5.52 5.18 15.67
N VAL A 134 5.89 5.30 14.40
CA VAL A 134 6.08 4.15 13.51
C VAL A 134 7.48 3.58 13.69
N ARG A 135 7.55 2.35 14.23
CA ARG A 135 8.80 1.58 14.36
C ARG A 135 8.88 0.40 13.40
N SER A 136 7.75 -0.05 12.87
CA SER A 136 7.65 -1.14 11.89
C SER A 136 6.37 -0.98 11.07
N THR A 137 6.41 -1.39 9.81
CA THR A 137 5.24 -1.43 8.92
C THR A 137 4.40 -2.68 9.20
N GLU A 138 3.10 -2.51 9.42
CA GLU A 138 2.13 -3.61 9.47
C GLU A 138 1.48 -3.78 8.09
N THR A 139 1.74 -4.90 7.41
CA THR A 139 1.14 -5.18 6.10
C THR A 139 0.05 -6.23 6.23
N VAL A 140 -1.16 -5.89 5.79
CA VAL A 140 -2.33 -6.77 5.77
C VAL A 140 -2.72 -6.99 4.32
N ILE A 141 -2.50 -8.19 3.80
CA ILE A 141 -2.96 -8.56 2.46
C ILE A 141 -4.26 -9.34 2.63
N ARG A 142 -5.39 -8.74 2.25
CA ARG A 142 -6.64 -9.47 2.08
C ARG A 142 -6.72 -9.88 0.62
N GLU A 143 -6.44 -11.15 0.34
CA GLU A 143 -6.82 -11.71 -0.94
C GLU A 143 -8.32 -11.43 -1.14
N ALA A 144 -8.66 -10.78 -2.26
CA ALA A 144 -10.04 -10.82 -2.74
C ALA A 144 -10.46 -12.30 -2.72
N PRO A 145 -11.68 -12.64 -2.24
CA PRO A 145 -12.13 -14.03 -2.26
C PRO A 145 -11.83 -14.55 -3.64
N ALA A 146 -11.00 -15.59 -3.72
CA ALA A 146 -10.60 -16.17 -4.99
C ALA A 146 -11.90 -16.34 -5.77
N ALA A 147 -12.06 -15.59 -6.86
CA ALA A 147 -13.11 -15.88 -7.81
C ALA A 147 -12.95 -17.38 -8.03
N VAL A 148 -13.96 -18.17 -7.64
CA VAL A 148 -13.93 -19.62 -7.74
C VAL A 148 -13.56 -19.88 -9.19
N ARG A 149 -12.27 -20.16 -9.41
CA ARG A 149 -11.82 -20.61 -10.71
C ARG A 149 -12.62 -21.89 -10.88
N PRO A 150 -13.45 -22.05 -11.93
CA PRO A 150 -14.04 -23.34 -12.18
C PRO A 150 -12.89 -24.33 -12.12
N ALA A 151 -13.05 -25.38 -11.31
CA ALA A 151 -12.01 -26.37 -11.12
C ALA A 151 -11.53 -26.78 -12.52
N VAL A 152 -10.31 -26.40 -12.87
CA VAL A 152 -9.67 -26.93 -14.06
C VAL A 152 -9.50 -28.40 -13.71
N SER A 153 -10.41 -29.22 -14.22
CA SER A 153 -10.24 -30.66 -14.19
C SER A 153 -9.00 -30.90 -15.02
N TYR A 154 -7.88 -31.13 -14.33
CA TYR A 154 -6.74 -31.77 -14.94
C TYR A 154 -7.24 -33.14 -15.35
N GLN A 155 -7.63 -33.31 -16.61
CA GLN A 155 -7.64 -34.63 -17.21
C GLN A 155 -6.20 -35.10 -17.16
N VAL A 156 -5.90 -35.93 -16.16
CA VAL A 156 -4.65 -36.69 -16.10
C VAL A 156 -4.66 -37.56 -17.34
N GLN A 157 -3.97 -37.13 -18.40
CA GLN A 157 -3.70 -38.01 -19.52
C GLN A 157 -2.80 -39.12 -18.97
N PRO A 158 -3.20 -40.41 -19.07
CA PRO A 158 -2.31 -41.49 -18.73
C PRO A 158 -1.10 -41.43 -19.67
N VAL A 159 0.06 -41.15 -19.09
CA VAL A 159 1.33 -41.20 -19.81
C VAL A 159 1.59 -42.67 -20.16
N TYR A 160 1.33 -43.02 -21.41
CA TYR A 160 1.67 -44.33 -21.96
C TYR A 160 3.18 -44.37 -22.16
N TYR A 161 3.90 -45.04 -21.25
CA TYR A 161 5.32 -45.29 -21.41
C TYR A 161 5.53 -46.29 -22.55
N ALA A 162 5.95 -45.81 -23.72
CA ALA A 162 6.51 -46.66 -24.76
C ALA A 162 7.86 -47.21 -24.28
N PRO A 163 8.15 -48.51 -24.43
CA PRO A 163 9.44 -49.07 -24.08
C PRO A 163 10.54 -48.44 -24.93
N GLN A 164 11.54 -47.87 -24.27
CA GLN A 164 12.69 -47.25 -24.90
C GLN A 164 13.50 -48.31 -25.66
N GLN A 165 13.58 -48.16 -26.99
CA GLN A 165 14.55 -48.90 -27.79
C GLN A 165 15.96 -48.39 -27.46
N TYR A 166 16.80 -49.31 -27.02
CA TYR A 166 18.20 -49.07 -26.70
C TYR A 166 18.98 -48.73 -27.98
N VAL A 167 19.50 -47.51 -28.06
CA VAL A 167 20.41 -47.08 -29.14
C VAL A 167 21.82 -46.96 -28.55
N PRO A 168 22.81 -47.75 -29.00
CA PRO A 168 24.17 -47.63 -28.48
C PRO A 168 24.79 -46.30 -28.93
N GLN A 169 25.31 -45.54 -27.95
CA GLN A 169 25.99 -44.28 -28.19
C GLN A 169 27.30 -44.50 -28.96
N GLN A 170 27.37 -43.95 -30.18
CA GLN A 170 28.63 -43.76 -30.89
C GLN A 170 29.44 -42.65 -30.19
N TYR A 171 30.63 -43.02 -29.71
CA TYR A 171 31.62 -42.12 -29.16
C TYR A 171 32.05 -41.07 -30.20
N ALA A 172 31.83 -39.79 -29.91
CA ALA A 172 32.43 -38.68 -30.65
C ALA A 172 33.69 -38.19 -29.91
N PRO A 173 34.82 -37.96 -30.58
CA PRO A 173 36.03 -37.48 -29.93
C PRO A 173 35.88 -36.03 -29.45
N GLN A 174 36.30 -35.78 -28.20
CA GLN A 174 36.33 -34.47 -27.57
C GLN A 174 37.26 -33.52 -28.32
N TYR A 175 36.71 -32.39 -28.77
CA TYR A 175 37.48 -31.28 -29.30
C TYR A 175 38.06 -30.47 -28.13
N VAL A 176 39.38 -30.40 -28.04
CA VAL A 176 40.09 -29.63 -26.99
C VAL A 176 40.31 -28.20 -27.50
N PRO A 177 39.81 -27.15 -26.84
CA PRO A 177 40.06 -25.78 -27.25
C PRO A 177 41.54 -25.40 -27.03
N GLN A 178 42.23 -25.02 -28.09
CA GLN A 178 43.56 -24.41 -28.00
C GLN A 178 43.43 -22.96 -27.56
N TYR A 179 43.87 -22.66 -26.33
CA TYR A 179 43.95 -21.28 -25.84
C TYR A 179 45.15 -20.56 -26.46
N ARG A 180 44.86 -19.49 -27.21
CA ARG A 180 45.84 -18.58 -27.79
C ARG A 180 46.18 -17.50 -26.75
N TYR A 181 47.41 -17.48 -26.25
CA TYR A 181 47.88 -16.42 -25.37
C TYR A 181 48.09 -15.11 -26.14
N PRO A 182 47.65 -13.94 -25.63
CA PRO A 182 47.96 -12.65 -26.22
C PRO A 182 49.41 -12.25 -25.94
N ALA A 183 50.04 -11.62 -26.93
CA ALA A 183 51.41 -11.15 -26.89
C ALA A 183 51.63 -10.03 -25.87
N THR A 184 52.71 -10.12 -25.10
CA THR A 184 53.23 -9.07 -24.22
C THR A 184 53.91 -7.98 -25.04
N TYR A 185 53.60 -6.70 -24.77
CA TYR A 185 54.31 -5.57 -25.37
C TYR A 185 55.57 -5.24 -24.56
N THR A 186 56.70 -5.18 -25.27
CA THR A 186 58.01 -4.72 -24.79
C THR A 186 58.03 -3.21 -24.68
N THR A 187 58.37 -2.70 -23.50
CA THR A 187 58.65 -1.29 -23.22
C THR A 187 59.99 -0.89 -23.86
N GLY A 188 59.95 -0.04 -24.88
CA GLY A 188 61.13 0.55 -25.51
C GLY A 188 61.34 1.98 -25.01
N SER A 189 62.42 2.17 -24.26
CA SER A 189 63.01 3.45 -23.89
C SER A 189 63.78 4.08 -25.06
N THR A 190 63.60 5.37 -25.33
CA THR A 190 64.71 6.29 -25.65
C THR A 190 64.31 7.72 -25.32
#